data_AF-A0A960MWP4-F1
#
_entry.id   AF-A0A960MWP4-F1
#
_cell.length_a   1.000
_cell.length_b   1.000
_cell.length_c   1.000
_cell.angle_alpha   90.00
_cell.angle_beta   90.00
_cell.angle_gamma   90.00
#
_symmetry.space_group_name_H-M   'P 1'
#
loop_
_entity.id
_entity.type
_entity.pdbx_description
1 polymer ?
#
loop_
_entity_poly.entity_id
_entity_poly.type
_entity_poly.pdbx_seq_one_letter_code
_entity_poly.pdbx_strand_id
1 'polypeptide(L)'
;KAFPGEVTPEEMPDLLAPTRLYHDVVAKLRDAKLDVRAMAHNTGGGLPENLERLLGEKGADLQIPRWELGAVPKILQHVEDQEAVKTFNMGWGWIIVVPAADADQAVSIHDGARVLGKVTAEHGVRVAVG
;
A
#
# COMPACT_ATOMS: atom_id res chain seq x y z
N LYS A 1 19.32 19.53 -22.60
CA LYS A 1 20.18 18.60 -21.83
C LYS A 1 19.22 17.71 -21.05
N ALA A 2 19.21 16.40 -21.28
CA ALA A 2 18.39 15.50 -20.47
C ALA A 2 18.99 15.43 -19.06
N PHE A 3 18.18 15.70 -18.04
CA PHE A 3 18.62 15.49 -16.66
C PHE A 3 18.54 13.99 -16.34
N PRO A 4 19.55 13.37 -15.69
CA PRO A 4 19.53 11.93 -15.40
C PRO A 4 18.31 11.45 -14.59
N GLY A 5 17.67 12.33 -13.83
CA GLY A 5 16.43 12.07 -13.07
C GLY A 5 15.14 12.51 -13.79
N GLU A 6 15.21 12.95 -15.04
CA GLU A 6 14.04 13.40 -15.79
C GLU A 6 13.20 12.21 -16.26
N VAL A 7 11.88 12.34 -16.14
CA VAL A 7 10.92 11.40 -16.72
C VAL A 7 10.88 11.66 -18.22
N THR A 8 11.20 10.63 -19.00
CA THR A 8 11.20 10.71 -20.46
C THR A 8 9.79 10.55 -21.04
N PRO A 9 9.55 10.99 -22.30
CA PRO A 9 8.28 10.73 -22.98
C PRO A 9 7.88 9.25 -23.00
N GLU A 10 8.86 8.34 -23.11
CA GLU A 10 8.66 6.89 -23.10
C GLU A 10 8.21 6.35 -21.73
N GLU A 11 8.59 7.01 -20.64
CA GLU A 11 8.25 6.68 -19.25
C GLU A 11 6.98 7.36 -18.76
N MET A 12 6.49 8.39 -19.45
CA MET A 12 5.27 9.12 -19.10
C MET A 12 4.03 8.21 -18.90
N PRO A 13 3.82 7.15 -19.69
CA PRO A 13 2.70 6.23 -19.46
C PRO A 13 2.68 5.59 -18.08
N ASP A 14 3.84 5.37 -17.45
CA ASP A 14 3.94 4.78 -16.10
C ASP A 14 3.28 5.66 -15.04
N LEU A 15 3.30 6.99 -15.25
CA LEU A 15 2.71 7.97 -14.33
C LEU A 15 1.25 8.29 -14.66
N LEU A 16 0.79 7.97 -15.87
CA LEU A 16 -0.57 8.22 -16.35
C LEU A 16 -1.46 6.98 -16.32
N ALA A 17 -0.92 5.85 -15.85
CA ALA A 17 -1.70 4.64 -15.66
C ALA A 17 -2.95 4.94 -14.80
N PRO A 18 -4.14 4.51 -15.23
CA PRO A 18 -5.36 4.77 -14.48
C PRO A 18 -5.33 4.06 -13.12
N THR A 19 -6.05 4.61 -12.15
CA THR A 19 -6.19 3.98 -10.83
C THR A 19 -6.79 2.58 -10.95
N ARG A 20 -6.15 1.58 -10.32
CA ARG A 20 -6.67 0.22 -10.24
C ARG A 20 -7.96 0.19 -9.43
N LEU A 21 -9.02 -0.40 -9.98
CA LEU A 21 -10.25 -0.69 -9.25
C LEU A 21 -10.14 -2.07 -8.59
N TYR A 22 -10.52 -2.19 -7.31
CA TYR A 22 -10.32 -3.41 -6.49
C TYR A 22 -11.58 -4.26 -6.29
N HIS A 23 -12.61 -4.08 -7.14
CA HIS A 23 -13.87 -4.83 -7.03
C HIS A 23 -13.66 -6.35 -7.19
N ASP A 24 -12.67 -6.75 -7.99
CA ASP A 24 -12.28 -8.13 -8.23
C ASP A 24 -11.71 -8.79 -6.96
N VAL A 25 -10.84 -8.07 -6.25
CA VAL A 25 -10.25 -8.51 -4.98
C VAL A 25 -11.34 -8.64 -3.92
N VAL A 26 -12.21 -7.64 -3.79
CA VAL A 26 -13.31 -7.66 -2.81
C VAL A 26 -14.30 -8.79 -3.09
N ALA A 27 -14.64 -9.06 -4.35
CA ALA A 27 -15.49 -10.19 -4.72
C ALA A 27 -14.87 -11.54 -4.32
N LYS A 28 -13.58 -11.74 -4.61
CA LYS A 28 -12.87 -12.97 -4.24
C LYS A 28 -12.76 -13.17 -2.72
N LEU A 29 -12.52 -12.11 -1.96
CA LEU A 29 -12.48 -12.16 -0.49
C LEU A 29 -13.83 -12.64 0.08
N ARG A 30 -14.94 -12.11 -0.45
CA ARG A 30 -16.29 -12.52 -0.09
C ARG A 30 -16.54 -13.98 -0.45
N ASP A 31 -16.19 -14.40 -1.66
CA ASP A 31 -16.44 -15.77 -2.14
C ASP A 31 -15.61 -16.79 -1.35
N ALA A 32 -14.42 -16.41 -0.90
CA ALA A 32 -13.57 -17.19 0.00
C ALA A 32 -14.06 -17.21 1.46
N LYS A 33 -15.09 -16.44 1.81
CA LYS A 33 -15.65 -16.30 3.16
C LYS A 33 -14.62 -15.91 4.22
N LEU A 34 -13.66 -15.05 3.85
CA LEU A 34 -12.60 -14.61 4.75
C LEU A 34 -13.16 -13.64 5.82
N ASP A 35 -12.67 -13.73 7.07
CA ASP A 35 -13.02 -12.78 8.14
C ASP A 35 -12.27 -11.45 7.93
N VAL A 36 -12.72 -10.64 6.98
CA VAL A 36 -12.16 -9.30 6.77
C VAL A 36 -12.76 -8.32 7.78
N ARG A 37 -11.93 -7.88 8.73
CA ARG A 37 -12.34 -6.99 9.83
C ARG A 37 -12.33 -5.52 9.45
N ALA A 38 -11.47 -5.14 8.50
CA ALA A 38 -11.42 -3.79 7.95
C ALA A 38 -10.80 -3.82 6.54
N MET A 39 -11.10 -2.79 5.75
CA MET A 39 -10.47 -2.53 4.46
C MET A 39 -10.15 -1.04 4.33
N ALA A 40 -9.03 -0.70 3.69
CA ALA A 40 -8.59 0.67 3.45
C ALA A 40 -8.22 0.85 1.97
N HIS A 41 -8.72 1.91 1.35
CA HIS A 41 -8.17 2.40 0.09
C HIS A 41 -7.02 3.35 0.43
N ASN A 42 -5.80 2.98 0.06
CA ASN A 42 -4.63 3.81 0.30
C ASN A 42 -4.56 4.93 -0.76
N THR A 43 -4.92 6.14 -0.36
CA THR A 43 -5.06 7.30 -1.24
C THR A 43 -4.23 8.47 -0.70
N GLY A 44 -4.78 9.70 -0.69
CA GLY A 44 -4.13 10.82 -0.04
C GLY A 44 -3.89 10.50 1.44
N GLY A 45 -2.74 10.94 1.98
CA GLY A 45 -2.31 10.62 3.34
C GLY A 45 -1.54 9.32 3.50
N GLY A 46 -1.50 8.48 2.46
CA GLY A 46 -0.71 7.25 2.44
C GLY A 46 -1.16 6.21 3.47
N LEU A 47 -0.30 5.24 3.75
CA LEU A 47 -0.62 4.14 4.68
C LEU A 47 -0.95 4.63 6.10
N PRO A 48 -0.20 5.58 6.70
CA PRO A 48 -0.46 5.99 8.08
C PRO A 48 -1.87 6.55 8.26
N GLU A 49 -2.22 7.58 7.49
CA GLU A 49 -3.50 8.27 7.66
C GLU A 49 -4.70 7.35 7.32
N ASN A 50 -4.59 6.56 6.25
CA ASN A 50 -5.70 5.70 5.82
C ASN A 50 -5.95 4.54 6.81
N LEU A 51 -4.92 4.06 7.52
CA LEU A 51 -5.08 3.01 8.52
C LEU A 51 -5.43 3.54 9.91
N GLU A 52 -4.88 4.69 10.33
CA GLU A 52 -5.20 5.29 11.64
C GLU A 52 -6.71 5.57 11.79
N ARG A 53 -7.35 6.05 10.72
CA ARG A 53 -8.81 6.28 10.66
C ARG A 53 -9.64 5.03 10.95
N LEU A 54 -9.11 3.84 10.67
CA LEU A 54 -9.80 2.56 10.80
C LEU A 54 -9.47 1.85 12.13
N LEU A 55 -8.27 2.07 12.66
CA LEU A 55 -7.75 1.34 13.81
C LEU A 55 -8.12 2.00 15.15
N GLY A 56 -8.51 3.28 15.16
CA GLY A 56 -8.92 3.99 16.37
C GLY A 56 -7.78 4.06 17.40
N GLU A 57 -8.02 3.55 18.61
CA GLU A 57 -6.99 3.50 19.68
C GLU A 57 -5.88 2.49 19.41
N LYS A 58 -6.03 1.62 18.40
CA LYS A 58 -5.00 0.66 17.98
C LYS A 58 -4.07 1.29 16.95
N GLY A 59 -2.98 0.59 16.67
CA GLY A 59 -1.99 0.98 15.68
C GLY A 59 -1.60 -0.17 14.77
N ALA A 60 -0.56 0.02 13.98
CA ALA A 60 0.02 -1.03 13.16
C ALA A 60 1.52 -0.82 12.94
N ASP A 61 2.25 -1.92 12.92
CA ASP A 61 3.66 -1.95 12.49
C ASP A 61 3.73 -2.61 11.12
N LEU A 62 4.16 -1.84 10.11
CA LEU A 62 4.26 -2.27 8.72
C LEU A 62 5.71 -2.19 8.22
N GLN A 63 6.08 -3.15 7.38
CA GLN A 63 7.31 -3.14 6.59
C GLN A 63 6.94 -3.30 5.11
N ILE A 64 7.38 -2.35 4.30
CA ILE A 64 7.15 -2.35 2.86
C ILE A 64 8.47 -2.22 2.10
N PRO A 65 8.60 -2.82 0.91
CA PRO A 65 9.76 -2.55 0.06
C PRO A 65 9.69 -1.13 -0.52
N ARG A 66 10.84 -0.55 -0.85
CA ARG A 66 10.87 0.63 -1.72
C ARG A 66 10.20 0.32 -3.07
N TRP A 67 9.38 1.24 -3.57
CA TRP A 67 8.74 1.08 -4.87
C TRP A 67 9.75 1.37 -5.98
N GLU A 68 10.03 0.36 -6.80
CA GLU A 68 11.04 0.42 -7.86
C GLU A 68 10.49 0.33 -9.29
N LEU A 69 9.16 0.25 -9.45
CA LEU A 69 8.55 0.01 -10.77
C LEU A 69 8.42 1.30 -11.60
N GLY A 70 8.86 1.21 -12.86
CA GLY A 70 8.68 2.24 -13.88
C GLY A 70 9.44 3.53 -13.55
N ALA A 71 8.85 4.67 -13.91
CA ALA A 71 9.44 6.00 -13.67
C ALA A 71 9.42 6.46 -12.21
N VAL A 72 8.68 5.80 -11.32
CA VAL A 72 8.43 6.25 -9.94
C VAL A 72 9.70 6.47 -9.10
N PRO A 73 10.78 5.67 -9.20
CA PRO A 73 12.01 5.93 -8.45
C PRO A 73 12.63 7.29 -8.75
N LYS A 74 12.42 7.82 -9.96
CA LYS A 74 12.89 9.16 -10.34
C LYS A 74 12.19 10.28 -9.57
N ILE A 75 10.99 10.01 -9.07
CA ILE A 75 10.24 10.90 -8.16
C ILE A 75 10.68 10.65 -6.72
N LEU A 76 10.70 9.39 -6.29
CA LEU A 76 10.97 9.03 -4.90
C LEU A 76 12.42 9.30 -4.46
N GLN A 77 13.38 9.45 -5.37
CA GLN A 77 14.74 9.85 -5.01
C GLN A 77 14.83 11.28 -4.43
N HIS A 78 13.80 12.10 -4.63
CA HIS A 78 13.75 13.49 -4.18
C HIS A 78 12.93 13.69 -2.89
N VAL A 79 12.45 12.60 -2.29
CA VAL A 79 11.56 12.63 -1.13
C VAL A 79 12.09 11.64 -0.09
N GLU A 80 12.13 12.05 1.17
CA GLU A 80 12.48 11.15 2.27
C GLU A 80 11.41 10.07 2.41
N ASP A 81 11.80 8.84 2.73
CA ASP A 81 10.88 7.70 2.79
C ASP A 81 9.70 7.95 3.75
N GLN A 82 9.93 8.65 4.87
CA GLN A 82 8.90 9.00 5.85
C GLN A 82 7.87 10.01 5.33
N GLU A 83 8.26 10.88 4.40
CA GLU A 83 7.35 11.80 3.71
C GLU A 83 6.62 11.06 2.57
N ALA A 84 7.34 10.17 1.87
CA ALA A 84 6.80 9.38 0.77
C ALA A 84 5.65 8.47 1.23
N VAL A 85 5.79 7.77 2.37
CA VAL A 85 4.74 6.88 2.90
C VAL A 85 3.47 7.61 3.36
N LYS A 86 3.55 8.93 3.60
CA LYS A 86 2.42 9.80 3.96
C LYS A 86 1.77 10.47 2.75
N THR A 87 2.40 10.37 1.57
CA THR A 87 1.98 11.10 0.37
C THR A 87 1.54 10.13 -0.73
N PHE A 88 2.34 9.10 -0.97
CA PHE A 88 2.11 8.12 -2.01
C PHE A 88 1.57 6.82 -1.41
N ASN A 89 0.86 6.04 -2.24
CA ASN A 89 0.41 4.71 -1.82
C ASN A 89 1.55 3.68 -1.72
N MET A 90 2.77 4.02 -2.19
CA MET A 90 3.95 3.16 -2.20
C MET A 90 3.71 1.79 -2.83
N GLY A 91 2.73 1.71 -3.74
CA GLY A 91 2.30 0.49 -4.40
C GLY A 91 1.17 -0.30 -3.79
N TRP A 92 0.79 0.05 -2.57
CA TRP A 92 -0.16 -0.70 -1.78
C TRP A 92 -1.51 -0.01 -1.83
N GLY A 93 -2.22 -0.11 -2.94
CA GLY A 93 -3.47 0.64 -3.14
C GLY A 93 -4.65 0.13 -2.32
N TRP A 94 -4.72 -1.16 -1.98
CA TRP A 94 -5.82 -1.72 -1.20
C TRP A 94 -5.29 -2.57 -0.04
N ILE A 95 -5.69 -2.22 1.18
CA ILE A 95 -5.29 -2.91 2.40
C ILE A 95 -6.49 -3.59 3.02
N ILE A 96 -6.28 -4.79 3.57
CA ILE A 96 -7.27 -5.51 4.37
C ILE A 96 -6.68 -5.88 5.72
N VAL A 97 -7.52 -5.96 6.74
CA VAL A 97 -7.15 -6.42 8.09
C VAL A 97 -7.93 -7.71 8.38
N VAL A 98 -7.20 -8.77 8.71
CA VAL A 98 -7.73 -10.13 8.90
C VAL A 98 -7.15 -10.74 10.19
N PRO A 99 -7.76 -11.80 10.76
CA PRO A 99 -7.11 -12.62 11.76
C PRO A 99 -5.76 -13.15 11.25
N ALA A 100 -4.78 -13.29 12.14
CA ALA A 100 -3.46 -13.82 11.75
C ALA A 100 -3.53 -15.22 11.12
N ALA A 101 -4.48 -16.05 11.55
CA ALA A 101 -4.70 -17.38 11.00
C ALA A 101 -5.19 -17.37 9.54
N ASP A 102 -5.79 -16.26 9.09
CA ASP A 102 -6.36 -16.11 7.75
C ASP A 102 -5.38 -15.43 6.78
N ALA A 103 -4.20 -15.02 7.25
CA ALA A 103 -3.25 -14.21 6.48
C ALA A 103 -2.78 -14.93 5.19
N ASP A 104 -2.43 -16.21 5.28
CA ASP A 104 -1.96 -17.00 4.13
C ASP A 104 -3.08 -17.17 3.08
N GLN A 105 -4.31 -17.40 3.55
CA GLN A 105 -5.47 -17.47 2.67
C GLN A 105 -5.75 -16.12 2.01
N ALA A 106 -5.65 -15.01 2.75
CA ALA A 106 -5.78 -13.65 2.20
C ALA A 106 -4.74 -13.37 1.10
N VAL A 107 -3.48 -13.77 1.30
CA VAL A 107 -2.42 -13.61 0.30
C VAL A 107 -2.71 -14.39 -0.97
N SER A 108 -3.36 -15.56 -0.87
CA SER A 108 -3.71 -16.38 -2.04
C SER A 108 -4.78 -15.76 -2.97
N ILE A 109 -5.46 -14.69 -2.55
CA ILE A 109 -6.58 -14.09 -3.29
C ILE A 109 -6.11 -13.35 -4.56
N HIS A 110 -4.89 -12.83 -4.56
CA HIS A 110 -4.34 -12.05 -5.66
C HIS A 110 -2.81 -12.12 -5.68
N ASP A 111 -2.19 -12.27 -6.86
CA ASP A 111 -0.75 -12.49 -7.00
C ASP A 111 0.12 -11.37 -6.41
N GLY A 112 -0.41 -10.14 -6.41
CA GLY A 112 0.21 -8.97 -5.80
C GLY A 112 -0.04 -8.79 -4.29
N ALA A 113 -0.85 -9.64 -3.65
CA ALA A 113 -1.13 -9.52 -2.22
C ALA A 113 0.05 -10.02 -1.37
N ARG A 114 0.37 -9.30 -0.31
CA ARG A 114 1.45 -9.65 0.64
C ARG A 114 1.02 -9.25 2.05
N VAL A 115 1.55 -9.96 3.05
CA VAL A 115 1.46 -9.51 4.45
C VAL A 115 2.42 -8.34 4.62
N LEU A 116 1.87 -7.17 4.97
CA LEU A 116 2.66 -5.96 5.19
C LEU A 116 3.10 -5.79 6.64
N GLY A 117 2.42 -6.44 7.58
CA GLY A 117 2.67 -6.23 9.01
C GLY A 117 1.52 -6.69 9.88
N LYS A 118 1.40 -6.08 11.06
CA LYS A 118 0.44 -6.48 12.10
C LYS A 118 -0.19 -5.28 12.80
N VAL A 119 -1.43 -5.45 13.24
CA VAL A 119 -2.10 -4.50 14.14
C VAL A 119 -1.53 -4.61 15.55
N THR A 120 -1.32 -3.47 16.21
CA THR A 120 -0.76 -3.35 17.56
C THR A 120 -1.79 -2.79 18.54
N ALA A 121 -1.56 -3.01 19.84
CA ALA A 121 -2.36 -2.39 20.90
C ALA A 121 -1.98 -0.92 21.15
N GLU A 122 -0.75 -0.54 20.79
CA GLU A 122 -0.29 0.85 20.83
C GLU A 122 -0.89 1.65 19.69
N HIS A 123 -1.34 2.88 19.97
CA HIS A 123 -1.85 3.81 18.97
C HIS A 123 -0.76 4.27 17.98
N GLY A 124 -1.18 4.54 16.75
CA GLY A 124 -0.34 5.08 15.68
C GLY A 124 0.12 4.02 14.66
N VAL A 125 0.28 4.44 13.41
CA VAL A 125 0.73 3.55 12.33
C VAL A 125 2.16 3.84 11.96
N ARG A 126 3.03 2.85 12.13
CA ARG A 126 4.48 2.93 11.86
C ARG A 126 4.80 2.13 10.60
N VAL A 127 5.45 2.80 9.65
CA VAL A 127 5.81 2.21 8.35
C VAL A 127 7.32 2.32 8.15
N ALA A 128 7.98 1.17 8.06
CA ALA A 128 9.37 1.06 7.66
C ALA A 128 9.46 0.74 6.16
N VAL A 129 10.29 1.48 5.45
CA VAL A 129 10.66 1.18 4.06
C VAL A 129 11.99 0.43 4.08
N GLY A 130 11.99 -0.79 3.54
CA GLY A 130 13.16 -1.66 3.42
C GLY A 130 13.85 -1.54 2.07
#